data_AF-A0A942EVQ5-F1
#
_entry.id   AF-A0A942EVQ5-F1
#
_cell.length_a   1.000
_cell.length_b   1.000
_cell.length_c   1.000
_cell.angle_alpha   90.00
_cell.angle_beta   90.00
_cell.angle_gamma   90.00
#
_symmetry.space_group_name_H-M   'P 1'
#
loop_
_entity.id
_entity.type
_entity.pdbx_description
1 polymer ?
#
loop_
_entity_poly.entity_id
_entity_poly.type
_entity_poly.pdbx_seq_one_letter_code
_entity_poly.pdbx_strand_id
1 'polypeptide(L)'
;MKKQAVSVRLKVIFVFCLLITLVIGGCKTDPAAVPKTSVEPVYSVVSPLGDSTVKMITMVPRLNTLADKTVCMVWNHAFKADITLPAIGEALKNQYPDIRIVPYTEIDAAIRAAGGQISSPEAGTLQTVLKEKGCNAVISGNGG
;
A
#
# COMPACT_ATOMS: atom_id res chain seq x y z
N MET A 1 -14.58 37.85 52.62
CA MET A 1 -15.70 37.05 52.07
C MET A 1 -16.83 38.00 51.63
N LYS A 2 -16.99 38.28 50.31
CA LYS A 2 -18.18 38.95 49.69
C LYS A 2 -17.97 39.23 48.18
N LYS A 3 -17.60 38.22 47.38
CA LYS A 3 -17.53 38.34 45.90
C LYS A 3 -18.21 37.18 45.15
N GLN A 4 -19.22 36.55 45.76
CA GLN A 4 -19.92 35.40 45.20
C GLN A 4 -21.42 35.65 44.91
N ALA A 5 -21.93 36.86 45.19
CA ALA A 5 -23.37 37.17 45.08
C ALA A 5 -23.79 37.91 43.79
N VAL A 6 -22.84 38.39 42.97
CA VAL A 6 -23.15 39.17 41.75
C VAL A 6 -23.31 38.26 40.51
N SER A 7 -22.62 37.12 40.46
CA SER A 7 -22.60 36.21 39.30
C SER A 7 -23.88 35.36 39.15
N VAL A 8 -24.65 35.17 40.24
CA VAL A 8 -25.89 34.36 40.23
C VAL A 8 -27.09 35.17 39.73
N ARG A 9 -27.15 36.49 40.00
CA ARG A 9 -28.27 37.35 39.57
C ARG A 9 -28.28 37.65 38.06
N LEU A 10 -27.15 37.51 37.38
CA LEU A 10 -27.03 37.70 35.93
C LEU A 10 -27.43 36.44 35.13
N LYS A 11 -27.26 35.25 35.70
CA LYS A 11 -27.65 33.96 35.07
C LYS A 11 -29.15 33.67 35.17
N VAL A 12 -29.85 34.16 36.20
CA VAL A 12 -31.30 33.91 36.36
C VAL A 12 -32.15 34.82 35.45
N ILE A 13 -31.67 36.03 35.14
CA ILE A 13 -32.35 36.96 34.21
C ILE A 13 -32.23 36.50 32.76
N PHE A 14 -31.13 35.83 32.38
CA PHE A 14 -30.92 35.34 31.03
C PHE A 14 -31.73 34.06 30.71
N VAL A 15 -32.08 33.26 31.72
CA VAL A 15 -32.86 32.02 31.57
C VAL A 15 -34.38 32.29 31.51
N PHE A 16 -34.85 33.41 32.06
CA PHE A 16 -36.29 33.74 32.06
C PHE A 16 -36.74 34.52 30.80
N CYS A 17 -35.81 35.13 30.05
CA CYS A 17 -36.11 35.87 28.82
C CYS A 17 -36.31 34.94 27.59
N LEU A 18 -35.95 33.67 27.68
CA LEU A 18 -36.20 32.68 26.61
C LEU A 18 -37.55 31.94 26.79
N LEU A 19 -38.34 32.29 27.81
CA LEU A 19 -39.61 31.65 28.15
C LEU A 19 -40.84 32.52 27.88
N ILE A 20 -40.66 33.71 27.29
CA ILE A 20 -41.76 34.60 26.89
C ILE A 20 -41.57 34.95 25.41
N THR A 21 -42.06 34.09 24.52
CA THR A 21 -42.59 34.43 23.17
C THR A 21 -43.16 33.16 22.53
N LEU A 22 -43.98 32.44 23.29
CA LEU A 22 -44.95 31.52 22.70
C LEU A 22 -46.32 32.18 22.82
N VAL A 23 -47.14 32.02 21.78
CA VAL A 23 -48.50 32.56 21.60
C VAL A 23 -48.56 33.89 20.82
N ILE A 24 -48.23 33.81 19.53
CA ILE A 24 -48.94 34.59 18.50
C ILE A 24 -49.69 33.57 17.63
N GLY A 25 -50.99 33.84 17.47
CA GLY A 25 -52.00 32.91 16.99
C GLY A 25 -51.76 32.31 15.61
N GLY A 26 -52.21 31.07 15.46
CA GLY A 26 -52.32 30.39 14.19
C GLY A 26 -53.40 31.01 13.32
N CYS A 27 -52.97 31.66 12.23
CA CYS A 27 -53.75 31.74 11.02
C CYS A 27 -53.33 30.54 10.15
N LYS A 28 -54.22 29.55 10.01
CA LYS A 28 -54.00 28.41 9.12
C LYS A 28 -53.99 28.93 7.69
N THR A 29 -52.80 29.07 7.13
CA THR A 29 -52.57 29.15 5.69
C THR A 29 -51.76 27.92 5.37
N ASP A 30 -52.35 26.98 4.62
CA ASP A 30 -51.61 25.83 4.10
C ASP A 30 -50.54 26.39 3.15
N PRO A 31 -49.24 26.29 3.46
CA PRO A 31 -48.24 26.59 2.46
C PRO A 31 -48.30 25.47 1.43
N ALA A 32 -48.71 25.84 0.21
CA ALA A 32 -48.50 25.04 -0.98
C ALA A 32 -47.09 24.46 -0.95
N ALA A 33 -46.99 23.15 -1.12
CA ALA A 33 -45.78 22.38 -0.99
C ALA A 33 -44.61 23.05 -1.70
N VAL A 34 -43.68 23.61 -0.91
CA VAL A 34 -42.33 23.91 -1.39
C VAL A 34 -41.79 22.59 -1.93
N PRO A 35 -41.33 22.49 -3.18
CA PRO A 35 -40.70 21.27 -3.65
C PRO A 35 -39.54 21.00 -2.70
N LYS A 36 -39.62 19.87 -1.98
CA LYS A 36 -38.50 19.41 -1.16
C LYS A 36 -37.34 19.27 -2.12
N THR A 37 -36.38 20.18 -2.06
CA THR A 37 -35.08 19.98 -2.69
C THR A 37 -34.54 18.71 -2.05
N SER A 38 -34.68 17.59 -2.77
CA SER A 38 -34.09 16.33 -2.38
C SER A 38 -32.60 16.56 -2.39
N VAL A 39 -32.02 16.78 -1.21
CA VAL A 39 -30.57 16.76 -1.04
C VAL A 39 -30.19 15.30 -1.19
N GLU A 40 -29.83 14.91 -2.41
CA GLU A 40 -29.33 13.56 -2.65
C GLU A 40 -28.09 13.33 -1.78
N PRO A 41 -27.99 12.17 -1.09
CA PRO A 41 -26.82 11.88 -0.30
C PRO A 41 -25.59 11.81 -1.21
N VAL A 42 -24.60 12.66 -0.92
CA VAL A 42 -23.30 12.61 -1.59
C VAL A 42 -22.49 11.48 -0.97
N TYR A 43 -22.20 10.45 -1.77
CA TYR A 43 -21.36 9.33 -1.37
C TYR A 43 -19.90 9.60 -1.69
N SER A 44 -19.00 9.13 -0.82
CA SER A 44 -17.57 9.12 -1.14
C SER A 44 -17.30 8.07 -2.22
N VAL A 45 -16.66 8.48 -3.31
CA VAL A 45 -16.14 7.56 -4.31
C VAL A 45 -14.95 6.83 -3.69
N VAL A 46 -15.08 5.53 -3.48
CA VAL A 46 -14.01 4.66 -2.98
C VAL A 46 -13.56 3.72 -4.09
N SER A 47 -12.25 3.47 -4.15
CA SER A 47 -11.70 2.47 -5.05
C SER A 47 -11.91 1.07 -4.46
N PRO A 48 -12.33 0.06 -5.25
CA PRO A 48 -12.37 -1.33 -4.78
C PRO A 48 -10.98 -1.87 -4.42
N LEU A 49 -9.90 -1.20 -4.81
CA LEU A 49 -8.53 -1.56 -4.43
C LEU A 49 -8.21 -1.23 -2.96
N GLY A 50 -9.00 -0.39 -2.30
CA GLY A 50 -8.73 0.10 -0.95
C GLY A 50 -7.54 1.05 -0.87
N ASP A 51 -7.25 1.54 0.34
CA ASP A 51 -6.08 2.36 0.60
C ASP A 51 -4.82 1.48 0.70
N SER A 52 -3.69 1.99 0.21
CA SER A 52 -2.41 1.29 0.33
C SER A 52 -2.03 1.11 1.80
N THR A 53 -1.92 -0.14 2.24
CA THR A 53 -1.40 -0.49 3.57
C THR A 53 0.13 -0.50 3.63
N VAL A 54 0.79 -0.35 2.48
CA VAL A 54 2.25 -0.40 2.36
C VAL A 54 2.84 1.00 2.47
N LYS A 55 3.86 1.14 3.32
CA LYS A 55 4.67 2.36 3.38
C LYS A 55 5.57 2.43 2.14
N MET A 56 5.40 3.47 1.34
CA MET A 56 6.28 3.73 0.21
C MET A 56 7.71 3.95 0.70
N ILE A 57 8.66 3.28 0.06
CA ILE A 57 10.09 3.44 0.30
C ILE A 57 10.76 3.98 -0.96
N THR A 58 11.89 4.65 -0.81
CA THR A 58 12.74 5.02 -1.94
C THR A 58 13.37 3.76 -2.52
N MET A 59 12.97 3.40 -3.74
CA MET A 59 13.56 2.27 -4.46
C MET A 59 14.94 2.65 -5.03
N VAL A 60 15.84 1.68 -5.08
CA VAL A 60 17.13 1.83 -5.78
C VAL A 60 16.86 2.12 -7.26
N PRO A 61 17.62 3.03 -7.91
CA PRO A 61 17.48 3.28 -9.34
C PRO A 61 17.63 2.01 -10.17
N ARG A 62 16.89 1.92 -11.28
CA ARG A 62 17.06 0.83 -12.23
C ARG A 62 18.47 0.86 -12.82
N LEU A 63 19.01 -0.31 -13.11
CA LEU A 63 20.27 -0.42 -13.84
C LEU A 63 20.08 0.11 -15.26
N ASN A 64 21.02 0.94 -15.72
CA ASN A 64 21.02 1.47 -17.09
C ASN A 64 21.65 0.49 -18.09
N THR A 65 22.41 -0.49 -17.61
CA THR A 65 23.11 -1.51 -18.40
C THR A 65 23.38 -2.76 -17.56
N LEU A 66 23.61 -3.89 -18.23
CA LEU A 66 24.04 -5.15 -17.63
C LEU A 66 25.52 -5.48 -17.88
N ALA A 67 26.26 -4.62 -18.60
CA ALA A 67 27.70 -4.76 -18.77
C ALA A 67 28.42 -4.75 -17.40
N ASP A 68 29.33 -5.70 -17.19
CA ASP A 68 30.04 -5.91 -15.92
C ASP A 68 29.09 -6.07 -14.72
N LYS A 69 27.90 -6.65 -14.93
CA LYS A 69 26.94 -6.94 -13.86
C LYS A 69 26.78 -8.43 -13.66
N THR A 70 26.45 -8.79 -12.43
CA THR A 70 26.04 -10.13 -12.07
C THR A 70 24.51 -10.23 -12.08
N VAL A 71 23.98 -11.09 -12.93
CA VAL A 71 22.56 -11.46 -12.95
C VAL A 71 22.41 -12.86 -12.37
N CYS A 72 21.60 -12.99 -11.32
CA CYS A 72 21.26 -14.28 -10.76
C CYS A 72 19.88 -14.72 -11.23
N MET A 73 19.78 -15.99 -11.58
CA MET A 73 18.53 -16.61 -11.93
C MET A 73 18.09 -17.49 -10.78
N VAL A 74 16.82 -17.44 -10.43
CA VAL A 74 16.27 -18.26 -9.35
C VAL A 74 15.09 -19.06 -9.86
N TRP A 75 14.89 -20.25 -9.29
CA TRP A 75 13.83 -21.15 -9.68
C TRP A 75 13.29 -21.92 -8.48
N ASN A 76 11.99 -22.15 -8.46
CA ASN A 76 11.27 -22.91 -7.45
C ASN A 76 10.69 -24.23 -8.00
N HIS A 77 11.23 -24.73 -9.10
CA HIS A 77 10.70 -25.87 -9.87
C HIS A 77 9.38 -25.61 -10.62
N ALA A 78 8.87 -24.37 -10.67
CA ALA A 78 7.70 -24.02 -11.46
C ALA A 78 8.01 -23.84 -12.96
N PHE A 79 7.14 -24.35 -13.82
CA PHE A 79 7.13 -24.15 -15.29
C PHE A 79 8.47 -23.94 -16.01
N LYS A 80 9.09 -25.03 -16.47
CA LYS A 80 10.10 -25.05 -17.57
C LYS A 80 11.30 -24.09 -17.44
N ALA A 81 11.66 -23.64 -16.24
CA ALA A 81 12.78 -22.71 -16.10
C ALA A 81 14.13 -23.36 -16.43
N ASP A 82 14.22 -24.69 -16.31
CA ASP A 82 15.31 -25.51 -16.81
C ASP A 82 15.54 -25.40 -18.31
N ILE A 83 14.51 -25.01 -19.08
CA ILE A 83 14.61 -24.76 -20.52
C ILE A 83 14.84 -23.28 -20.79
N THR A 84 14.04 -22.40 -20.18
CA THR A 84 14.05 -20.98 -20.55
C THR A 84 15.19 -20.20 -19.94
N LEU A 85 15.58 -20.48 -18.68
CA LEU A 85 16.64 -19.71 -18.02
C LEU A 85 18.00 -19.89 -18.70
N PRO A 86 18.41 -21.09 -19.16
CA PRO A 86 19.60 -21.22 -20.00
C PRO A 86 19.52 -20.41 -21.29
N ALA A 87 18.39 -20.47 -22.00
CA ALA A 87 18.19 -19.71 -23.24
C ALA A 87 18.26 -18.19 -23.02
N ILE A 88 17.68 -17.70 -21.92
CA ILE A 88 17.77 -16.30 -21.50
C ILE A 88 19.23 -15.95 -21.17
N GLY A 89 19.94 -16.81 -20.45
CA GLY A 89 21.35 -16.61 -20.10
C GLY A 89 22.24 -16.44 -21.34
N GLU A 90 22.06 -17.30 -22.34
CA GLU A 90 22.79 -17.21 -23.61
C GLU A 90 22.42 -15.96 -24.40
N ALA A 91 21.12 -15.60 -24.47
CA ALA A 91 20.69 -14.36 -25.11
C ALA A 91 21.30 -13.12 -24.42
N LEU A 92 21.38 -13.11 -23.10
CA LEU A 92 22.00 -12.03 -22.34
C LEU A 92 23.50 -11.93 -22.57
N LYS A 93 24.23 -13.05 -22.62
CA LYS A 93 25.67 -13.05 -22.94
C LYS A 93 25.95 -12.55 -24.35
N ASN A 94 25.09 -12.88 -25.31
CA ASN A 94 25.22 -12.38 -26.68
C ASN A 94 25.08 -10.84 -26.75
N GLN A 95 24.23 -10.27 -25.89
CA GLN A 95 24.02 -8.81 -25.84
C GLN A 95 25.04 -8.10 -24.94
N TYR A 96 25.49 -8.74 -23.87
CA TYR A 96 26.41 -8.22 -22.87
C TYR A 96 27.53 -9.25 -22.62
N PRO A 97 28.62 -9.23 -23.42
CA PRO A 97 29.67 -10.25 -23.33
C PRO A 97 30.33 -10.35 -21.95
N ASP A 98 30.44 -9.23 -21.23
CA ASP A 98 31.06 -9.14 -19.90
C ASP A 98 30.07 -9.39 -18.74
N ILE A 99 28.85 -9.83 -19.03
CA ILE A 99 27.86 -10.16 -18.01
C ILE A 99 28.25 -11.45 -17.27
N ARG A 100 28.08 -11.46 -15.95
CA ARG A 100 28.18 -12.69 -15.16
C ARG A 100 26.79 -13.25 -14.88
N ILE A 101 26.52 -14.45 -15.40
CA ILE A 101 25.29 -15.18 -15.10
C ILE A 101 25.55 -16.16 -13.97
N VAL A 102 24.76 -16.07 -12.88
CA VAL A 102 24.68 -17.10 -11.84
C VAL A 102 23.41 -17.92 -12.09
N PRO A 103 23.52 -19.20 -12.50
CA PRO A 103 22.37 -20.01 -12.85
C PRO A 103 21.55 -20.42 -11.61
N TYR A 104 20.29 -20.82 -11.85
CA TYR A 104 19.38 -21.27 -10.80
C TYR A 104 19.88 -22.51 -10.04
N THR A 105 20.70 -23.35 -10.69
CA THR A 105 21.34 -24.53 -10.08
C THR A 105 22.37 -24.18 -9.00
N GLU A 106 22.72 -22.91 -8.85
CA GLU A 106 23.62 -22.43 -7.78
C GLU A 106 22.87 -21.71 -6.65
N ILE A 107 21.53 -21.65 -6.67
CA ILE A 107 20.71 -20.86 -5.73
C ILE A 107 19.49 -21.66 -5.25
N ASP A 108 19.73 -22.73 -4.47
CA ASP A 108 18.67 -23.56 -3.89
C ASP A 108 17.77 -22.82 -2.89
N ALA A 109 18.24 -21.68 -2.35
CA ALA A 109 17.49 -20.86 -1.40
C ALA A 109 16.17 -20.33 -1.98
N ALA A 110 16.07 -20.25 -3.31
CA ALA A 110 14.85 -19.81 -3.99
C ALA A 110 13.68 -20.78 -3.83
N ILE A 111 13.96 -22.09 -3.87
CA ILE A 111 12.96 -23.14 -3.68
C ILE A 111 12.33 -23.01 -2.29
N ARG A 112 13.16 -22.81 -1.27
CA ARG A 112 12.72 -22.61 0.12
C ARG A 112 11.88 -21.33 0.28
N ALA A 113 12.32 -20.24 -0.34
CA ALA A 113 11.64 -18.96 -0.28
C ALA A 113 10.24 -19.00 -0.92
N ALA A 114 10.07 -19.71 -2.04
CA ALA A 114 8.79 -19.84 -2.72
C ALA A 114 7.74 -20.64 -1.92
N GLY A 115 8.17 -21.53 -1.03
CA GLY A 115 7.28 -22.33 -0.17
C GLY A 115 6.64 -21.57 1.01
N GLY A 116 6.80 -20.24 1.09
CA GLY A 116 6.22 -19.42 2.16
C GLY A 116 6.90 -19.59 3.52
N GLN A 117 7.99 -20.35 3.61
CA GLN A 117 8.83 -20.48 4.80
C GLN A 117 9.75 -19.26 4.92
N ILE A 118 9.17 -18.10 5.23
CA ILE A 118 9.88 -16.82 5.38
C ILE A 118 10.72 -16.81 6.70
N SER A 119 10.44 -17.73 7.62
CA SER A 119 10.90 -17.66 9.01
C SER A 119 11.85 -18.80 9.45
N SER A 120 12.62 -19.40 8.55
CA SER A 120 13.68 -20.33 8.98
C SER A 120 14.92 -19.57 9.45
N PRO A 121 15.36 -19.71 10.72
CA PRO A 121 16.62 -19.14 11.20
C PRO A 121 17.86 -19.89 10.68
N GLU A 122 17.70 -21.01 9.96
CA GLU A 122 18.79 -21.87 9.53
C GLU A 122 19.03 -21.83 8.02
N ALA A 123 20.30 -21.60 7.68
CA ALA A 123 20.91 -21.57 6.33
C ALA A 123 20.35 -20.51 5.36
N GLY A 124 20.75 -19.25 5.62
CA GLY A 124 20.84 -18.15 4.64
C GLY A 124 19.54 -17.82 3.94
N THR A 125 18.89 -16.73 4.36
CA THR A 125 17.77 -16.15 3.60
C THR A 125 18.19 -15.98 2.13
N LEU A 126 17.25 -16.06 1.17
CA LEU A 126 17.54 -15.84 -0.24
C LEU A 126 18.36 -14.56 -0.47
N GLN A 127 18.07 -13.52 0.32
CA GLN A 127 18.79 -12.25 0.35
C GLN A 127 20.27 -12.41 0.70
N THR A 128 20.61 -13.26 1.67
CA THR A 128 22.00 -13.55 2.05
C THR A 128 22.74 -14.20 0.89
N VAL A 129 22.16 -15.24 0.29
CA VAL A 129 22.77 -15.97 -0.84
C VAL A 129 22.97 -15.03 -2.04
N LEU A 130 21.99 -14.18 -2.35
CA LEU A 130 22.11 -13.20 -3.43
C LEU A 130 23.23 -12.17 -3.16
N LYS A 131 23.41 -11.73 -1.91
CA LYS A 131 24.50 -10.82 -1.53
C LYS A 131 25.87 -11.49 -1.67
N GLU A 132 26.01 -12.71 -1.17
CA GLU A 132 27.26 -13.49 -1.27
C GLU A 132 27.64 -13.78 -2.73
N LYS A 133 26.65 -14.06 -3.57
CA LYS A 133 26.84 -14.20 -5.01
C LYS A 133 27.10 -12.87 -5.71
N GLY A 134 27.08 -11.72 -5.02
CA GLY A 134 27.37 -10.40 -5.59
C GLY A 134 26.31 -9.95 -6.61
N CYS A 135 25.05 -10.32 -6.40
CA CYS A 135 23.99 -10.13 -7.37
C CYS A 135 23.61 -8.65 -7.57
N ASN A 136 23.60 -8.18 -8.82
CA ASN A 136 23.14 -6.83 -9.16
C ASN A 136 21.67 -6.82 -9.63
N ALA A 137 21.22 -7.90 -10.28
CA ALA A 137 19.84 -8.08 -10.70
C ALA A 137 19.43 -9.55 -10.59
N VAL A 138 18.13 -9.80 -10.37
CA VAL A 138 17.59 -11.15 -10.20
C VAL A 138 16.48 -11.39 -11.22
N ILE A 139 16.53 -12.53 -11.91
CA ILE A 139 15.42 -13.05 -12.70
C ILE A 139 14.68 -14.06 -11.82
N SER A 140 13.49 -13.69 -11.36
CA SER A 140 12.72 -14.46 -10.39
C SER A 140 11.60 -15.32 -10.96
N GLY A 141 11.39 -15.30 -12.27
CA GLY A 141 10.35 -16.11 -12.90
C GLY A 141 10.36 -16.01 -14.43
N ASN A 142 9.83 -17.06 -15.05
CA ASN A 142 9.67 -17.22 -16.48
C ASN A 142 8.24 -17.74 -16.74
N GLY A 143 7.29 -16.84 -16.97
CA GLY A 143 5.92 -17.20 -17.36
C GLY A 143 5.24 -18.23 -16.44
N GLY A 144 4.61 -17.76 -15.36
CA GLY A 144 3.84 -18.56 -14.41
C GLY A 144 3.32 -17.69 -13.29
#